data_AF-A0A961Y2S5-F1
#
_entry.id   AF-A0A961Y2S5-F1
#
_cell.length_a   1.000
_cell.length_b   1.000
_cell.length_c   1.000
_cell.angle_alpha   90.00
_cell.angle_beta   90.00
_cell.angle_gamma   90.00
#
_symmetry.space_group_name_H-M   'P 1'
#
loop_
_entity.id
_entity.type
_entity.pdbx_description
1 polymer ?
#
loop_
_entity_poly.entity_id
_entity_poly.type
_entity_poly.pdbx_seq_one_letter_code
_entity_poly.pdbx_strand_id
1 'polypeptide(L)'
;MTTSAVTRLFADLGKALLPPPVMSYSEWATEYFQLWGSGGNGDAFRPWKFQRGILDAIGDPTLPRVSVIKSARTGYTVSLIASIAAMAANDPNAIMLLMPTD
;
A
#
# COMPACT_ATOMS: atom_id res chain seq x y z
N MET A 1 46.06 1.39 2.21
CA MET A 1 45.15 0.87 1.16
C MET A 1 43.94 0.18 1.79
N THR A 2 43.28 0.83 2.74
CA THR A 2 42.09 0.30 3.42
C THR A 2 40.87 0.52 2.51
N THR A 3 40.66 -0.48 1.65
CA THR A 3 39.37 -1.15 1.47
C THR A 3 38.20 -0.35 0.89
N SER A 4 38.25 -0.08 -0.42
CA SER A 4 37.08 0.33 -1.24
C SER A 4 35.81 -0.50 -0.95
N ALA A 5 35.98 -1.80 -0.63
CA ALA A 5 34.87 -2.68 -0.26
C ALA A 5 34.18 -2.30 1.06
N VAL A 6 34.90 -1.76 2.05
CA VAL A 6 34.30 -1.32 3.33
C VAL A 6 33.47 -0.05 3.12
N THR A 7 33.98 0.90 2.33
CA THR A 7 33.21 2.11 1.96
C THR A 7 31.94 1.75 1.20
N ARG A 8 32.00 0.78 0.28
CA ARG A 8 30.82 0.28 -0.44
C ARG A 8 29.82 -0.39 0.50
N LEU A 9 30.28 -1.24 1.43
CA LEU A 9 29.43 -1.88 2.42
C LEU A 9 28.67 -0.84 3.27
N PHE A 10 29.36 0.18 3.78
CA PHE A 10 28.70 1.23 4.57
C PHE A 10 27.74 2.09 3.74
N ALA A 11 28.05 2.35 2.46
CA ALA A 11 27.14 3.04 1.56
C ALA A 11 25.87 2.22 1.28
N ASP A 12 26.01 0.91 1.07
CA ASP A 12 24.89 0.01 0.80
C ASP A 12 24.04 -0.22 2.07
N LEU A 13 24.68 -0.37 3.24
CA LEU A 13 23.99 -0.39 4.54
C LEU A 13 23.23 0.90 4.80
N GLY A 14 23.85 2.05 4.52
CA GLY A 14 23.20 3.36 4.68
C GLY A 14 21.93 3.48 3.84
N LYS A 15 21.93 2.92 2.62
CA LYS A 15 20.74 2.87 1.76
C LYS A 15 19.68 1.88 2.27
N ALA A 16 20.11 0.71 2.76
CA ALA A 16 19.20 -0.32 3.25
C ALA A 16 18.48 0.07 4.56
N LEU A 17 19.09 0.97 5.35
CA LEU A 17 18.53 1.49 6.60
C LEU A 17 17.71 2.77 6.41
N LEU A 18 17.58 3.29 5.17
CA LEU A 18 16.71 4.43 4.91
C LEU A 18 15.25 4.04 5.22
N PRO A 19 14.49 4.91 5.89
CA PRO A 19 13.07 4.67 6.10
C PRO A 19 12.33 4.62 4.75
N PRO A 20 11.22 3.87 4.67
CA PRO A 20 10.34 3.92 3.51
C PRO A 20 9.91 5.36 3.20
N PRO A 21 9.74 5.72 1.91
CA PRO A 21 9.28 7.05 1.53
C PRO A 21 7.88 7.33 2.11
N VAL A 22 7.68 8.57 2.60
CA VAL A 22 6.38 9.03 3.09
C VAL A 22 5.48 9.30 1.89
N MET A 23 4.40 8.52 1.77
CA MET A 23 3.44 8.64 0.69
C MET A 23 2.04 8.28 1.18
N SER A 24 1.02 8.78 0.48
CA SER A 24 -0.36 8.37 0.71
C SER A 24 -0.60 6.93 0.22
N TYR A 25 -1.66 6.29 0.71
CA TYR A 25 -1.97 4.91 0.31
C TYR A 25 -2.34 4.82 -1.16
N SER A 26 -2.96 5.85 -1.75
CA SER A 26 -3.25 5.86 -3.18
C SER A 26 -1.99 5.97 -4.04
N GLU A 27 -0.99 6.72 -3.59
CA GLU A 27 0.33 6.80 -4.23
C GLU A 27 1.07 5.47 -4.12
N TRP A 28 1.15 4.90 -2.91
CA TRP A 28 1.79 3.60 -2.67
C TRP A 28 1.17 2.51 -3.53
N ALA A 29 -0.16 2.45 -3.59
CA ALA A 29 -0.86 1.46 -4.39
C ALA A 29 -0.65 1.67 -5.90
N THR A 30 -0.44 2.91 -6.35
CA THR A 30 -0.13 3.18 -7.77
C THR A 30 1.28 2.74 -8.13
N GLU A 31 2.23 2.86 -7.20
CA GLU A 31 3.65 2.57 -7.44
C GLU A 31 3.99 1.09 -7.27
N TYR A 32 3.44 0.44 -6.23
CA TYR A 32 3.88 -0.91 -5.82
C TYR A 32 2.81 -2.00 -5.96
N PHE A 33 1.52 -1.65 -6.01
CA PHE A 33 0.46 -2.66 -6.01
C PHE A 33 0.10 -3.12 -7.43
N GLN A 34 0.09 -4.45 -7.61
CA GLN A 34 -0.22 -5.10 -8.87
C GLN A 34 -1.50 -5.91 -8.77
N LEU A 35 -2.27 -5.91 -9.85
CA LEU A 35 -3.52 -6.66 -9.96
C LEU A 35 -3.24 -8.08 -10.44
N TRP A 36 -3.80 -9.06 -9.72
CA TRP A 36 -3.66 -10.47 -10.03
C TRP A 36 -5.01 -11.19 -10.07
N GLY A 37 -5.07 -12.29 -10.81
CA GLY A 37 -6.27 -13.12 -10.94
C GLY A 37 -7.38 -12.41 -11.70
N SER A 38 -8.61 -12.42 -11.14
CA SER A 38 -9.76 -11.80 -11.80
C SER A 38 -9.65 -10.28 -12.02
N GLY A 39 -8.68 -9.63 -11.36
CA GLY A 39 -8.41 -8.19 -11.48
C GLY A 39 -7.36 -7.82 -12.52
N GLY A 40 -6.54 -8.76 -13.01
CA GLY A 40 -5.43 -8.47 -13.92
C GLY A 40 -4.35 -9.57 -13.94
N ASN A 41 -3.35 -9.40 -14.80
CA ASN A 41 -2.26 -10.36 -14.98
C ASN A 41 -0.89 -9.75 -14.63
N GLY A 42 -0.81 -9.09 -13.47
CA GLY A 42 0.38 -8.34 -13.02
C GLY A 42 0.37 -6.86 -13.42
N ASP A 43 -0.77 -6.36 -13.92
CA ASP A 43 -0.91 -4.97 -14.32
C ASP A 43 -0.85 -4.03 -13.10
N ALA A 44 -0.21 -2.87 -13.30
CA ALA A 44 -0.17 -1.81 -12.28
C ALA A 44 -1.58 -1.33 -11.93
N PHE A 45 -1.88 -1.27 -10.63
CA PHE A 45 -3.16 -0.74 -10.18
C PHE A 45 -3.22 0.78 -10.36
N ARG A 46 -4.24 1.25 -11.07
CA ARG A 46 -4.49 2.69 -11.29
C ARG A 46 -5.81 3.09 -10.64
N PRO A 47 -5.80 3.57 -9.38
CA PRO A 47 -7.03 3.91 -8.68
C PRO A 47 -7.76 5.06 -9.36
N TRP A 48 -9.07 4.89 -9.55
CA TRP A 48 -9.97 5.95 -10.01
C TRP A 48 -10.01 7.09 -8.99
N LYS A 49 -10.42 8.29 -9.43
CA LYS A 49 -10.45 9.49 -8.56
C LYS A 49 -11.14 9.25 -7.22
N PHE A 50 -12.29 8.56 -7.22
CA PHE A 50 -13.02 8.27 -5.98
C PHE A 50 -12.31 7.23 -5.09
N GLN A 51 -11.57 6.28 -5.67
CA GLN A 51 -10.82 5.27 -4.91
C GLN A 51 -9.63 5.90 -4.21
N ARG A 52 -8.98 6.91 -4.81
CA ARG A 52 -7.86 7.61 -4.18
C ARG A 52 -8.25 8.22 -2.84
N GLY A 53 -9.34 8.98 -2.81
CA GLY A 53 -9.85 9.55 -1.57
C GLY A 53 -10.20 8.50 -0.51
N ILE A 54 -10.71 7.33 -0.91
CA ILE A 54 -10.98 6.23 0.01
C ILE A 54 -9.67 5.63 0.56
N LEU A 55 -8.69 5.36 -0.31
CA LEU A 55 -7.39 4.81 0.09
C LEU A 55 -6.66 5.75 1.06
N ASP A 56 -6.61 7.03 0.71
CA ASP A 56 -5.91 8.03 1.51
C ASP A 56 -6.61 8.24 2.86
N ALA A 57 -7.96 8.22 2.89
CA ALA A 57 -8.70 8.27 4.15
C ALA A 57 -8.44 7.04 5.03
N ILE A 58 -8.28 5.84 4.44
CA ILE A 58 -7.94 4.62 5.20
C ILE A 58 -6.51 4.71 5.77
N GLY A 59 -5.58 5.29 5.02
CA GLY A 59 -4.19 5.47 5.45
C GLY A 59 -3.94 6.67 6.37
N ASP A 60 -4.94 7.53 6.59
CA ASP A 60 -4.79 8.72 7.41
C ASP A 60 -4.86 8.37 8.91
N PRO A 61 -3.77 8.56 9.67
CA PRO A 61 -3.74 8.24 11.10
C PRO A 61 -4.65 9.14 11.95
N THR A 62 -5.13 10.25 11.41
CA THR A 62 -6.07 11.15 12.09
C THR A 62 -7.52 10.68 11.99
N LEU A 63 -7.80 9.68 11.14
CA LEU A 63 -9.14 9.13 10.91
C LEU A 63 -9.28 7.74 11.56
N PRO A 64 -9.79 7.64 12.80
CA PRO A 64 -9.89 6.35 13.49
C PRO A 64 -10.92 5.39 12.89
N ARG A 65 -11.83 5.89 12.05
CA ARG A 65 -12.85 5.09 11.37
C ARG A 65 -13.23 5.72 10.04
N VAL A 66 -13.24 4.90 9.00
CA VAL A 66 -13.73 5.26 7.67
C VAL A 66 -14.97 4.42 7.36
N SER A 67 -16.07 5.09 6.99
CA SER A 67 -17.30 4.43 6.52
C SER A 67 -17.59 4.88 5.09
N VAL A 68 -17.84 3.91 4.21
CA VAL A 68 -17.97 4.16 2.77
C VAL A 68 -19.32 3.66 2.28
N ILE A 69 -20.11 4.58 1.71
CA ILE A 69 -21.27 4.24 0.90
C ILE A 69 -20.80 4.18 -0.55
N LYS A 70 -20.97 3.02 -1.18
CA LYS A 70 -20.50 2.78 -2.56
C LYS A 70 -21.48 1.92 -3.34
N SER A 71 -21.45 2.08 -4.66
CA SER A 71 -22.17 1.20 -5.59
C SER A 71 -21.50 -0.17 -5.71
N ALA A 72 -22.26 -1.17 -6.17
CA ALA A 72 -21.69 -2.48 -6.49
C ALA A 72 -20.69 -2.40 -7.67
N ARG A 73 -19.75 -3.36 -7.73
CA ARG A 73 -18.82 -3.55 -8.86
C ARG A 73 -17.87 -2.37 -9.17
N THR A 74 -17.61 -1.49 -8.19
CA THR A 74 -16.70 -0.34 -8.32
C THR A 74 -15.24 -0.64 -7.94
N GLY A 75 -14.87 -1.92 -7.81
CA GLY A 75 -13.51 -2.30 -7.41
C GLY A 75 -13.19 -2.04 -5.94
N TYR A 76 -14.20 -1.90 -5.06
CA TYR A 76 -13.99 -1.61 -3.64
C TYR A 76 -13.12 -2.67 -2.93
N THR A 77 -13.34 -3.95 -3.21
CA THR A 77 -12.53 -5.04 -2.64
C THR A 77 -11.06 -4.90 -3.02
N VAL A 78 -10.76 -4.50 -4.26
CA VAL A 78 -9.38 -4.26 -4.70
C VAL A 78 -8.76 -3.09 -3.93
N SER A 79 -9.51 -2.01 -3.68
CA SER A 79 -9.04 -0.91 -2.83
C SER A 79 -8.76 -1.35 -1.39
N LEU A 80 -9.59 -2.22 -0.81
CA LEU A 80 -9.34 -2.75 0.54
C LEU A 80 -8.06 -3.60 0.56
N ILE A 81 -7.87 -4.49 -0.42
CA ILE A 81 -6.66 -5.33 -0.51
C ILE A 81 -5.41 -4.45 -0.70
N ALA A 82 -5.47 -3.42 -1.55
CA ALA A 82 -4.38 -2.48 -1.74
C ALA A 82 -4.01 -1.74 -0.43
N SER A 83 -5.03 -1.35 0.36
CA SER A 83 -4.82 -0.71 1.67
C SER A 83 -4.14 -1.65 2.67
N ILE A 84 -4.57 -2.92 2.71
CA ILE A 84 -3.97 -3.95 3.56
C ILE A 84 -2.52 -4.20 3.16
N ALA A 85 -2.24 -4.26 1.85
CA ALA A 85 -0.88 -4.43 1.34
C ALA A 85 0.01 -3.23 1.70
N ALA A 86 -0.50 -2.00 1.57
CA ALA A 86 0.21 -0.79 1.97
C ALA A 86 0.54 -0.81 3.47
N MET A 87 -0.42 -1.18 4.32
CA MET A 87 -0.20 -1.31 5.76
C MET A 87 0.85 -2.38 6.06
N ALA A 88 0.72 -3.57 5.50
CA ALA A 88 1.65 -4.68 5.74
C ALA A 88 3.09 -4.36 5.31
N ALA A 89 3.27 -3.57 4.25
CA ALA A 89 4.59 -3.18 3.76
C ALA A 89 5.26 -2.07 4.59
N ASN A 90 4.47 -1.13 5.13
CA ASN A 90 5.01 0.09 5.75
C ASN A 90 4.89 0.13 7.28
N ASP A 91 3.80 -0.41 7.84
CA ASP A 91 3.54 -0.46 9.29
C ASP A 91 2.77 -1.75 9.66
N PRO A 92 3.45 -2.90 9.67
CA PRO A 92 2.80 -4.19 9.87
C PRO A 92 2.18 -4.30 11.26
N ASN A 93 0.85 -4.39 11.31
CA ASN A 93 0.07 -4.58 12.52
C ASN A 93 -0.96 -5.71 12.35
N ALA A 94 -1.76 -5.96 13.38
CA ALA A 94 -2.82 -6.97 13.32
C ALA A 94 -3.97 -6.49 12.42
N ILE A 95 -4.15 -7.17 11.28
CA ILE A 95 -5.16 -6.81 10.26
C ILE A 95 -6.17 -7.95 10.12
N MET A 96 -7.46 -7.61 10.09
CA MET A 96 -8.56 -8.56 9.84
C MET A 96 -9.47 -8.02 8.74
N LEU A 97 -9.71 -8.83 7.70
CA LEU A 97 -10.73 -8.57 6.68
C LEU A 97 -11.91 -9.51 6.93
N LEU A 98 -13.00 -8.96 7.47
CA LEU A 98 -14.23 -9.70 7.70
C LEU A 98 -15.19 -9.50 6.53
N MET A 99 -15.67 -10.61 5.98
CA MET A 99 -16.79 -10.61 5.04
C MET A 99 -18.03 -11.05 5.81
N PRO A 100 -19.12 -10.26 5.79
CA PRO A 100 -20.38 -10.74 6.35
C PRO A 100 -20.82 -11.98 5.58
N THR A 101 -21.09 -13.04 6.33
CA THR A 101 -21.81 -14.21 5.84
C THR A 101 -23.25 -14.06 6.32
N ASP A 102 -24.23 -14.23 5.43
CA ASP A 102 -25.58 -14.55 5.88
C ASP A 102 -25.59 -15.90 6.63
#